data_AF-A0A8S0FQM7-F1
#
_entry.id   AF-A0A8S0FQM7-F1
#
_cell.length_a   1.000
_cell.length_b   1.000
_cell.length_c   1.000
_cell.angle_alpha   90.00
_cell.angle_beta   90.00
_cell.angle_gamma   90.00
#
_symmetry.space_group_name_H-M   'P 1'
#
loop_
_entity.id
_entity.type
_entity.pdbx_description
1 polymer ?
#
loop_
_entity_poly.entity_id
_entity_poly.type
_entity_poly.pdbx_seq_one_letter_code
_entity_poly.pdbx_strand_id
1 'polypeptide(L)'
;MTFWLRINEKKHLFAGEDYFLSILGLDTLPGLLLAFSHHPKETFPLILNFGATELALPVARVWRRFAAQRDLARQWILQWPEHTATALIPLVFTKPSDNSEAALLALRLLYEQGHGELLQTVANRWQRTDVWPALEQLLSNWVQ
;
A
#
# COMPACT_ATOMS: atom_id res chain seq x y z
N MET A 1 -27.29 12.31 0.89
CA MET A 1 -27.93 11.32 1.79
C MET A 1 -26.86 10.75 2.71
N THR A 2 -26.97 10.92 4.03
CA THR A 2 -25.87 10.68 4.98
C THR A 2 -25.63 9.20 5.28
N PHE A 3 -24.36 8.85 5.50
CA PHE A 3 -23.82 7.55 5.95
C PHE A 3 -24.72 6.77 6.93
N TRP A 4 -25.30 7.48 7.91
CA TRP A 4 -26.12 6.90 8.97
C TRP A 4 -27.48 6.36 8.52
N LEU A 5 -28.10 6.92 7.47
CA LEU A 5 -29.42 6.47 6.99
C LEU A 5 -29.35 5.08 6.33
N ARG A 6 -28.24 4.81 5.62
CA ARG A 6 -28.05 3.56 4.88
C ARG A 6 -27.79 2.35 5.79
N ILE A 7 -27.19 2.58 6.96
CA ILE A 7 -27.00 1.57 8.02
C ILE A 7 -28.36 1.21 8.64
N ASN A 8 -29.21 2.21 8.88
CA ASN A 8 -30.48 2.03 9.55
C ASN A 8 -31.51 1.29 8.67
N GLU A 9 -31.50 1.53 7.36
CA GLU A 9 -32.37 0.82 6.40
C GLU A 9 -32.15 -0.70 6.36
N LYS A 10 -30.95 -1.18 6.71
CA LYS A 10 -30.58 -2.61 6.62
C LYS A 10 -30.71 -3.40 7.92
N LYS A 11 -31.42 -2.86 8.92
CA LYS A 11 -31.90 -3.59 10.12
C LYS A 11 -30.85 -4.43 10.86
N HIS A 12 -29.63 -3.93 11.03
CA HIS A 12 -28.63 -4.49 11.97
C HIS A 12 -28.49 -6.03 11.95
N LEU A 13 -28.56 -6.66 10.78
CA LEU A 13 -28.23 -8.08 10.65
C LEU A 13 -26.72 -8.20 10.78
N PHE A 14 -26.28 -8.58 11.99
CA PHE A 14 -24.93 -9.00 12.32
C PHE A 14 -24.42 -10.01 11.27
N ALA A 15 -23.53 -9.55 10.39
CA ALA A 15 -22.68 -10.38 9.55
C ALA A 15 -21.35 -9.63 9.43
N GLY A 16 -20.24 -10.31 9.73
CA GLY A 16 -18.94 -9.74 10.07
C GLY A 16 -18.30 -8.79 9.04
N GLU A 17 -17.07 -8.40 9.34
CA GLU A 17 -16.30 -7.38 8.62
C GLU A 17 -16.24 -7.65 7.10
N ASP A 18 -16.24 -8.92 6.68
CA ASP A 18 -16.34 -9.36 5.27
C ASP A 18 -17.61 -8.92 4.54
N TYR A 19 -18.74 -8.79 5.26
CA TYR A 19 -20.03 -8.38 4.69
C TYR A 19 -20.07 -6.88 4.40
N PHE A 20 -19.44 -6.05 5.24
CA PHE A 20 -19.28 -4.61 5.01
C PHE A 20 -18.44 -4.33 3.76
N LEU A 21 -17.41 -5.14 3.53
CA LEU A 21 -16.49 -5.06 2.41
C LEU A 21 -17.18 -5.39 1.06
N SER A 22 -18.17 -6.29 1.08
CA SER A 22 -18.93 -6.69 -0.12
C SER A 22 -19.98 -5.66 -0.59
N ILE A 23 -20.43 -4.75 0.28
CA ILE A 23 -21.54 -3.81 0.00
C ILE A 23 -21.04 -2.41 -0.38
N LEU A 24 -19.87 -1.99 0.11
CA LEU A 24 -19.47 -0.57 0.10
C LEU A 24 -18.26 -0.24 -0.81
N GLY A 25 -17.53 -1.23 -1.35
CA GLY A 25 -16.41 -0.96 -2.26
C GLY A 25 -15.34 -0.02 -1.67
N LEU A 26 -14.82 0.91 -2.47
CA LEU A 26 -13.76 1.87 -2.09
C LEU A 26 -14.22 2.92 -1.05
N ASP A 27 -15.52 3.08 -0.80
CA ASP A 27 -16.07 4.13 0.09
C ASP A 27 -15.75 3.88 1.58
N THR A 28 -15.26 2.70 1.95
CA THR A 28 -14.83 2.38 3.33
C THR A 28 -13.35 2.66 3.59
N LEU A 29 -12.56 2.98 2.55
CA LEU A 29 -11.11 3.16 2.65
C LEU A 29 -10.67 4.12 3.77
N PRO A 30 -11.31 5.29 3.97
CA PRO A 30 -10.91 6.19 5.07
C PRO A 30 -11.11 5.57 6.45
N GLY A 31 -12.20 4.83 6.66
CA GLY A 31 -12.48 4.15 7.93
C GLY A 31 -11.54 2.96 8.17
N LEU A 32 -11.22 2.22 7.10
CA LEU A 32 -10.31 1.08 7.15
C LEU A 32 -8.87 1.53 7.41
N LEU A 33 -8.42 2.61 6.78
CA LEU A 33 -7.11 3.23 7.02
C LEU A 33 -6.98 3.70 8.48
N LEU A 34 -8.04 4.29 9.03
CA LEU A 34 -8.06 4.72 10.42
C LEU A 34 -7.97 3.51 11.37
N ALA A 35 -8.79 2.48 11.16
CA ALA A 35 -8.74 1.25 11.94
C ALA A 35 -7.36 0.57 11.87
N PHE A 36 -6.77 0.51 10.67
CA PHE A 36 -5.44 -0.03 10.44
C PHE A 36 -4.34 0.76 11.18
N SER A 37 -4.47 2.09 11.27
CA SER A 37 -3.52 2.93 11.99
C SER A 37 -3.52 2.65 13.50
N HIS A 38 -4.67 2.31 14.07
CA HIS A 38 -4.84 2.01 15.50
C HIS A 38 -4.50 0.55 15.84
N HIS A 39 -4.92 -0.40 14.99
CA HIS A 39 -4.78 -1.84 15.24
C HIS A 39 -4.23 -2.58 14.00
N PRO A 40 -2.96 -2.35 13.63
CA PRO A 40 -2.38 -2.88 12.39
C PRO A 40 -2.27 -4.41 12.40
N LYS A 41 -2.22 -5.08 13.57
CA LYS A 41 -2.10 -6.54 13.67
C LYS A 41 -3.41 -7.27 13.40
N GLU A 42 -4.52 -6.73 13.87
CA GLU A 42 -5.86 -7.34 13.77
C GLU A 42 -6.47 -7.04 12.40
N THR A 43 -6.18 -5.86 11.83
CA THR A 43 -6.78 -5.38 10.58
C THR A 43 -5.99 -5.81 9.34
N PHE A 44 -4.76 -6.33 9.49
CA PHE A 44 -3.89 -6.70 8.36
C PHE A 44 -4.50 -7.74 7.39
N PRO A 45 -5.12 -8.82 7.88
CA PRO A 45 -5.73 -9.82 6.99
C PRO A 45 -6.86 -9.26 6.12
N LEU A 46 -7.57 -8.22 6.60
CA LEU A 46 -8.71 -7.62 5.91
C LEU A 46 -8.27 -6.74 4.73
N ILE A 47 -7.12 -6.07 4.85
CA ILE A 47 -6.58 -5.23 3.78
C ILE A 47 -5.90 -6.04 2.67
N LEU A 48 -5.66 -7.35 2.86
CA LEU A 48 -5.07 -8.23 1.83
C LEU A 48 -5.89 -8.26 0.52
N ASN A 49 -7.20 -8.12 0.64
CA ASN A 49 -8.11 -8.16 -0.51
C ASN A 49 -8.26 -6.80 -1.22
N PHE A 50 -7.60 -5.74 -0.75
CA PHE A 50 -7.72 -4.38 -1.29
C PHE A 50 -6.40 -3.86 -1.84
N GLY A 51 -6.37 -3.68 -3.17
CA GLY A 51 -5.33 -2.90 -3.84
C GLY A 51 -5.71 -1.42 -3.85
N ALA A 52 -5.30 -0.66 -2.85
CA ALA A 52 -5.45 0.80 -2.84
C ALA A 52 -4.09 1.48 -2.67
N THR A 53 -3.86 2.57 -3.40
CA THR A 53 -2.60 3.33 -3.34
C THR A 53 -2.32 3.89 -1.95
N GLU A 54 -3.36 4.24 -1.22
CA GLU A 54 -3.32 4.82 0.13
C GLU A 54 -2.85 3.80 1.18
N LEU A 55 -3.01 2.50 0.90
CA LEU A 55 -2.54 1.41 1.78
C LEU A 55 -1.05 1.11 1.61
N ALA A 56 -0.45 1.50 0.49
CA ALA A 56 0.94 1.15 0.17
C ALA A 56 1.94 1.67 1.21
N LEU A 57 1.80 2.93 1.67
CA LEU A 57 2.69 3.49 2.68
C LEU A 57 2.50 2.85 4.06
N PRO A 58 1.27 2.73 4.60
CA PRO A 58 1.03 1.98 5.83
C PRO A 58 1.59 0.55 5.79
N VAL A 59 1.38 -0.19 4.68
CA VAL A 59 1.90 -1.54 4.49
C VAL A 59 3.42 -1.55 4.46
N ALA A 60 4.06 -0.64 3.72
CA ALA A 60 5.52 -0.53 3.67
C ALA A 60 6.13 -0.22 5.05
N ARG A 61 5.47 0.64 5.84
CA ARG A 61 5.88 0.93 7.23
C ARG A 61 5.75 -0.30 8.12
N VAL A 62 4.67 -1.07 7.97
CA VAL A 62 4.51 -2.31 8.74
C VAL A 62 5.57 -3.32 8.37
N TRP A 63 5.84 -3.48 7.07
CA TRP A 63 6.88 -4.37 6.56
C TRP A 63 8.26 -4.06 7.13
N ARG A 64 8.59 -2.77 7.25
CA ARG A 64 9.86 -2.31 7.82
C ARG A 64 9.92 -2.49 9.35
N ARG A 65 8.85 -2.11 10.06
CA ARG A 65 8.88 -1.97 11.54
C ARG A 65 8.51 -3.24 12.29
N PHE A 66 7.67 -4.12 11.74
CA PHE A 66 7.14 -5.26 12.46
C PHE A 66 7.54 -6.59 11.82
N ALA A 67 8.53 -7.26 12.43
CA ALA A 67 9.02 -8.56 11.97
C ALA A 67 7.92 -9.62 11.88
N ALA A 68 6.97 -9.63 12.83
CA ALA A 68 5.89 -10.62 12.89
C ALA A 68 4.84 -10.47 11.77
N GLN A 69 4.70 -9.29 11.17
CA GLN A 69 3.75 -9.03 10.07
C GLN A 69 4.47 -8.90 8.72
N ARG A 70 5.78 -9.18 8.69
CA ARG A 70 6.62 -8.96 7.51
C ARG A 70 6.19 -9.82 6.32
N ASP A 71 5.78 -11.05 6.56
CA ASP A 71 5.33 -11.95 5.49
C ASP A 71 4.01 -11.52 4.87
N LEU A 72 3.04 -11.09 5.68
CA LEU A 72 1.76 -10.58 5.19
C LEU A 72 1.95 -9.26 4.43
N ALA A 73 2.80 -8.38 4.94
CA ALA A 73 3.09 -7.12 4.26
C ALA A 73 3.86 -7.35 2.95
N ARG A 74 4.79 -8.31 2.92
CA ARG A 74 5.44 -8.76 1.68
C ARG A 74 4.42 -9.31 0.69
N GLN A 75 3.50 -10.16 1.15
CA GLN A 75 2.44 -10.72 0.31
C GLN A 75 1.59 -9.61 -0.33
N TRP A 76 1.15 -8.62 0.45
CA TRP A 76 0.38 -7.50 -0.09
C TRP A 76 1.15 -6.70 -1.14
N ILE A 77 2.41 -6.37 -0.86
CA ILE A 77 3.27 -5.60 -1.80
C ILE A 77 3.41 -6.35 -3.13
N LEU A 78 3.62 -7.66 -3.09
CA LEU A 78 3.78 -8.49 -4.29
C LEU A 78 2.47 -8.78 -5.00
N GLN A 79 1.35 -8.78 -4.28
CA GLN A 79 0.02 -8.92 -4.86
C GLN A 79 -0.42 -7.64 -5.58
N TRP A 80 0.00 -6.47 -5.10
CA TRP A 80 -0.40 -5.16 -5.64
C TRP A 80 0.82 -4.28 -6.04
N PRO A 81 1.65 -4.72 -6.99
CA PRO A 81 2.91 -4.05 -7.33
C PRO A 81 2.70 -2.66 -7.94
N GLU A 82 1.68 -2.48 -8.79
CA GLU A 82 1.38 -1.19 -9.43
C GLU A 82 0.87 -0.14 -8.44
N HIS A 83 0.01 -0.54 -7.49
CA HIS A 83 -0.50 0.33 -6.43
C HIS A 83 0.63 0.78 -5.50
N THR A 84 1.50 -0.17 -5.16
CA THR A 84 2.71 0.09 -4.37
C THR A 84 3.63 1.07 -5.10
N ALA A 85 3.92 0.81 -6.37
CA ALA A 85 4.77 1.67 -7.19
C ALA A 85 4.23 3.10 -7.29
N THR A 86 2.94 3.23 -7.63
CA THR A 86 2.30 4.54 -7.86
C THR A 86 2.34 5.42 -6.63
N ALA A 87 2.11 4.84 -5.45
CA ALA A 87 2.11 5.58 -4.19
C ALA A 87 3.52 5.88 -3.65
N LEU A 88 4.47 4.96 -3.81
CA LEU A 88 5.77 5.03 -3.12
C LEU A 88 6.88 5.71 -3.95
N ILE A 89 6.82 5.66 -5.29
CA ILE A 89 7.79 6.34 -6.16
C ILE A 89 7.95 7.84 -5.82
N PRO A 90 6.89 8.66 -5.65
CA PRO A 90 7.08 10.07 -5.31
C PRO A 90 7.71 10.25 -3.92
N LEU A 91 7.46 9.34 -2.98
CA LEU A 91 7.95 9.44 -1.60
C LEU A 91 9.46 9.26 -1.48
N VAL A 92 10.09 8.44 -2.34
CA VAL A 92 11.55 8.24 -2.28
C VAL A 92 12.35 9.46 -2.69
N PHE A 93 11.76 10.38 -3.45
CA PHE A 93 12.39 11.65 -3.84
C PHE A 93 12.14 12.79 -2.84
N THR A 94 11.39 12.53 -1.77
CA THR A 94 11.21 13.50 -0.69
C THR A 94 12.40 13.50 0.27
N LYS A 95 12.38 14.41 1.25
CA LYS A 95 13.44 14.46 2.28
C LYS A 95 13.56 13.09 2.98
N PRO A 96 14.79 12.64 3.29
CA PRO A 96 15.01 11.41 4.04
C PRO A 96 14.18 11.38 5.33
N SER A 97 13.33 10.38 5.44
CA SER A 97 12.41 10.16 6.55
C SER A 97 12.10 8.67 6.68
N ASP A 98 11.51 8.28 7.82
CA ASP A 98 11.09 6.89 8.01
C ASP A 98 10.12 6.40 6.91
N ASN A 99 9.29 7.31 6.38
CA ASN A 99 8.36 7.02 5.30
C ASN A 99 9.07 6.83 3.96
N SER A 100 10.05 7.67 3.62
CA SER A 100 10.81 7.54 2.37
C SER A 100 11.71 6.29 2.38
N GLU A 101 12.26 5.94 3.53
CA GLU A 101 13.04 4.71 3.71
C GLU A 101 12.16 3.45 3.62
N ALA A 102 10.98 3.45 4.25
CA ALA A 102 10.01 2.37 4.09
C ALA A 102 9.56 2.22 2.63
N ALA A 103 9.33 3.34 1.94
CA ALA A 103 8.99 3.38 0.53
C ALA A 103 10.10 2.76 -0.33
N LEU A 104 11.36 3.17 -0.11
CA LEU A 104 12.51 2.66 -0.85
C LEU A 104 12.69 1.15 -0.69
N LEU A 105 12.57 0.64 0.53
CA LEU A 105 12.66 -0.80 0.78
C LEU A 105 11.57 -1.55 0.00
N ALA A 106 10.32 -1.08 0.04
CA ALA A 106 9.20 -1.76 -0.61
C ALA A 106 9.35 -1.76 -2.15
N LEU A 107 9.81 -0.64 -2.73
CA LEU A 107 10.13 -0.57 -4.17
C LEU A 107 11.30 -1.50 -4.54
N ARG A 108 12.29 -1.65 -3.65
CA ARG A 108 13.38 -2.59 -3.84
C ARG A 108 12.92 -4.03 -3.86
N LEU A 109 12.03 -4.41 -2.94
CA LEU A 109 11.42 -5.75 -2.97
C LEU A 109 10.75 -6.01 -4.33
N LEU A 110 10.03 -5.04 -4.89
CA LEU A 110 9.43 -5.19 -6.22
C LEU A 110 10.48 -5.38 -7.32
N TYR A 111 11.54 -4.56 -7.29
CA TYR A 111 12.64 -4.63 -8.25
C TYR A 111 13.36 -5.98 -8.21
N GLU A 112 13.71 -6.47 -7.02
CA GLU A 112 14.34 -7.78 -6.80
C GLU A 112 13.45 -8.95 -7.24
N GLN A 113 12.13 -8.80 -7.19
CA GLN A 113 11.17 -9.81 -7.66
C GLN A 113 10.87 -9.69 -9.17
N GLY A 114 11.65 -8.91 -9.92
CA GLY A 114 11.53 -8.80 -11.38
C GLY A 114 10.53 -7.76 -11.88
N HIS A 115 9.99 -6.90 -11.02
CA HIS A 115 9.00 -5.88 -11.42
C HIS A 115 9.64 -4.58 -11.96
N GLY A 116 10.87 -4.65 -12.48
CA GLY A 116 11.61 -3.47 -12.99
C GLY A 116 10.87 -2.73 -14.10
N GLU A 117 10.34 -3.46 -15.09
CA GLU A 117 9.58 -2.88 -16.21
C GLU A 117 8.30 -2.17 -15.74
N LEU A 118 7.61 -2.74 -14.74
CA LEU A 118 6.43 -2.12 -14.13
C LEU A 118 6.81 -0.83 -13.40
N LEU A 119 7.90 -0.84 -12.63
CA LEU A 119 8.40 0.35 -11.95
C LEU A 119 8.78 1.45 -12.95
N GLN A 120 9.42 1.09 -14.06
CA GLN A 120 9.74 2.01 -15.15
C GLN A 120 8.49 2.59 -15.79
N THR A 121 7.50 1.75 -16.08
CA THR A 121 6.22 2.18 -16.65
C THR A 121 5.53 3.19 -15.74
N VAL A 122 5.44 2.91 -14.44
CA VAL A 122 4.82 3.82 -13.46
C VAL A 122 5.63 5.09 -13.29
N ALA A 123 6.97 5.01 -13.25
CA ALA A 123 7.85 6.18 -13.21
C ALA A 123 7.66 7.10 -14.43
N ASN A 124 7.49 6.53 -15.62
CA ASN A 124 7.28 7.29 -16.86
C ASN A 124 5.94 8.04 -16.89
N ARG A 125 4.92 7.59 -16.13
CA ARG A 125 3.63 8.31 -16.02
C ARG A 125 3.75 9.69 -15.40
N TRP A 126 4.82 9.95 -14.65
CA TRP A 126 5.10 11.26 -14.06
C TRP A 126 5.62 12.29 -15.08
N GLN A 127 5.69 11.93 -16.38
CA GLN A 127 6.08 12.80 -17.49
C GLN A 127 7.46 13.45 -17.30
N ARG A 128 8.33 12.78 -16.54
CA ARG A 128 9.68 13.21 -16.20
C ARG A 128 10.69 12.14 -16.59
N THR A 129 11.58 12.47 -17.51
CA THR A 129 12.58 11.53 -18.05
C THR A 129 13.70 11.20 -17.06
N ASP A 130 13.82 11.95 -15.97
CA ASP A 130 14.83 11.78 -14.93
C ASP A 130 14.38 10.89 -13.75
N VAL A 131 13.08 10.61 -13.63
CA VAL A 131 12.52 9.84 -12.50
C VAL A 131 12.98 8.39 -12.53
N TRP A 132 12.90 7.72 -13.68
CA TRP A 132 13.33 6.32 -13.78
C TRP A 132 14.83 6.14 -13.54
N PRO A 133 15.76 6.87 -14.22
CA PRO A 133 17.19 6.73 -13.95
C PRO A 133 17.58 7.00 -12.49
N ALA A 134 16.98 8.01 -11.86
CA ALA A 134 17.23 8.33 -10.46
C ALA A 134 16.71 7.23 -9.52
N LEU A 135 15.52 6.67 -9.81
CA LEU A 135 14.96 5.56 -9.06
C LEU A 135 15.82 4.29 -9.21
N GLU A 136 16.18 3.93 -10.44
CA GLU A 136 16.98 2.75 -10.76
C GLU A 136 18.35 2.79 -10.08
N GLN A 137 18.97 3.97 -9.99
CA GLN A 137 20.20 4.17 -9.22
C GLN A 137 20.00 3.86 -7.72
N LEU A 138 18.91 4.36 -7.10
CA LEU A 138 18.61 4.08 -5.69
C LEU A 138 18.32 2.60 -5.42
N LEU A 139 17.70 1.91 -6.39
CA LEU A 139 17.39 0.48 -6.29
C LEU A 139 18.65 -0.38 -6.47
N SER A 140 19.52 -0.01 -7.43
CA SER A 140 20.72 -0.78 -7.81
C SER A 140 21.92 -0.56 -6.87
N ASN A 141 21.97 0.55 -6.12
CA ASN A 141 23.08 0.91 -5.22
C ASN A 141 23.37 -0.08 -4.06
N TRP A 142 22.74 -1.25 -4.01
CA TRP A 142 22.89 -2.24 -2.94
C TRP A 142 23.20 -3.67 -3.42
N VAL A 143 23.43 -3.89 -4.72
CA VAL A 143 23.84 -5.21 -5.27
C VAL A 143 25.38 -5.39 -5.20
N GLN A 144 26.02 -5.05 -4.07
CA GLN A 144 27.44 -5.35 -3.83
C GLN A 144 27.62 -6.48 -2.83
#